data_AF-A0A0G0QZH6-F1
#
_entry.id   AF-A0A0G0QZH6-F1
#
_cell.length_a   1.000
_cell.length_b   1.000
_cell.length_c   1.000
_cell.angle_alpha   90.00
_cell.angle_beta   90.00
_cell.angle_gamma   90.00
#
_symmetry.space_group_name_H-M   'P 1'
#
loop_
_entity.id
_entity.type
_entity.pdbx_description
1 polymer ?
#
loop_
_entity_poly.entity_id
_entity_poly.type
_entity_poly.pdbx_seq_one_letter_code
_entity_poly.pdbx_strand_id
1 'polypeptide(L)'
;MPLYVILVIVAALLAGCAIKYFLDKTKNIYEITKKEFIIGSVIISLITAPITVFAGWSLAKANNLSFNEYWNGYEKTAQWEITTCSRDGPCVHEYSCDPYLVHVIDSYAYTDSDGNYHPEVSHWETHYHDCPYTTEEWTFTIDTTLGSYTVAANNLPTNPDSHRWDGWVAVPTNISSGIPSFWAAAKQRIDSGKPGPVTKRMQYDNYILASDKSILNQYSDKIEQYTKDELLPDVANSVHEFYYADKVYFVGYEPIDKKFWQTTLMYLNAALGTELQGDLHIVIVQNAKISAEKDAYITALKAYWSDPKVFGDDTVSKNAIIVVVGTEDGQTVSWARATTGMPLGNEYMLNQIQNKLPGTALTPEALIGIVNGEFYTTVNDKNETKLKVRGLHGNGILNRLLWGLDDTQTKFKRVSMTGNNADDNGSGFLYLADELEPSDGEKILFAIIGFGVSMLVWAGAILYGERIQKFTGRFRRNSIFGDQNTWR
;
A
#
# COMPACT_ATOMS: atom_id res chain seq x y z
N MET A 1 -26.32 3.46 -10.06
CA MET A 1 -26.37 4.71 -9.26
C MET A 1 -27.79 5.24 -8.99
N PRO A 2 -28.65 5.60 -9.98
CA PRO A 2 -29.92 6.32 -9.70
C PRO A 2 -30.93 5.54 -8.84
N LEU A 3 -30.99 4.21 -8.99
CA LEU A 3 -31.86 3.35 -8.17
C LEU A 3 -31.52 3.43 -6.67
N TYR A 4 -30.23 3.42 -6.31
CA TYR A 4 -29.79 3.43 -4.91
C TYR A 4 -30.02 4.79 -4.25
N VAL A 5 -29.83 5.89 -4.97
CA VAL A 5 -30.19 7.23 -4.48
C VAL A 5 -31.69 7.29 -4.15
N ILE A 6 -32.54 6.79 -5.05
CA ILE A 6 -33.99 6.74 -4.83
C ILE A 6 -34.34 5.89 -3.60
N LEU A 7 -33.72 4.71 -3.44
CA LEU A 7 -33.95 3.84 -2.30
C LEU A 7 -33.59 4.52 -0.97
N VAL A 8 -32.43 5.21 -0.90
CA VAL A 8 -32.02 5.96 0.29
C VAL A 8 -33.02 7.07 0.61
N ILE A 9 -33.46 7.83 -0.41
CA ILE A 9 -34.47 8.89 -0.25
C ILE A 9 -35.76 8.30 0.31
N VAL A 10 -36.31 7.26 -0.33
CA VAL A 10 -37.57 6.64 0.09
C VAL A 10 -37.47 6.12 1.52
N ALA A 11 -36.39 5.39 1.86
CA ALA A 11 -36.19 4.87 3.21
C ALA A 11 -36.09 5.99 4.25
N ALA A 12 -35.31 7.04 3.99
CA ALA A 12 -35.12 8.17 4.89
C ALA A 12 -36.42 8.98 5.08
N LEU A 13 -37.22 9.16 4.03
CA LEU A 13 -38.52 9.84 4.11
C LEU A 13 -39.55 9.02 4.88
N LEU A 14 -39.59 7.69 4.68
CA LEU A 14 -40.45 6.80 5.45
C LEU A 14 -40.10 6.82 6.95
N ALA A 15 -38.81 6.82 7.29
CA ALA A 15 -38.34 6.97 8.65
C ALA A 15 -38.76 8.33 9.24
N GLY A 16 -38.62 9.42 8.48
CA GLY A 16 -39.11 10.75 8.86
C GLY A 16 -40.62 10.78 9.12
N CYS A 17 -41.42 10.14 8.26
CA CYS A 17 -42.86 10.00 8.44
C CYS A 17 -43.20 9.26 9.73
N ALA A 18 -42.51 8.15 10.02
CA ALA A 18 -42.72 7.37 11.24
C ALA A 18 -42.36 8.16 12.50
N ILE A 19 -41.20 8.85 12.49
CA ILE A 19 -40.77 9.74 13.57
C ILE A 19 -41.80 10.84 13.81
N LYS A 20 -42.22 11.54 12.74
CA LYS A 20 -43.22 12.60 12.83
C LYS A 20 -44.54 12.08 13.39
N TYR A 21 -45.04 10.96 12.87
CA TYR A 21 -46.29 10.35 13.35
C TYR A 21 -46.23 9.99 14.84
N PHE A 22 -45.11 9.41 15.29
CA PHE A 22 -44.92 9.06 16.69
C PHE A 22 -44.86 10.30 17.60
N LEU A 23 -44.12 11.34 17.21
CA LEU A 23 -44.00 12.58 17.97
C LEU A 23 -45.33 13.35 18.04
N ASP A 24 -46.07 13.41 16.92
CA ASP A 24 -47.39 14.03 16.87
C ASP A 24 -48.40 13.27 17.76
N LYS A 25 -48.37 11.93 17.75
CA LYS A 25 -49.27 11.09 18.56
C LYS A 25 -48.99 11.19 20.05
N THR A 26 -47.73 11.36 20.43
CA THR A 26 -47.29 11.48 21.83
C THR A 26 -47.35 12.91 22.37
N LYS A 27 -47.72 13.89 21.52
CA LYS A 27 -47.74 15.34 21.84
C LYS A 27 -46.41 15.84 22.40
N ASN A 28 -45.31 15.35 21.82
CA ASN A 28 -43.98 15.64 22.34
C ASN A 28 -43.55 17.08 22.01
N ILE A 29 -42.81 17.73 22.91
CA ILE A 29 -42.26 19.08 22.69
C ILE A 29 -41.32 19.14 21.47
N TYR A 30 -40.75 17.99 21.07
CA TYR A 30 -39.87 17.82 19.90
C TYR A 30 -40.63 17.55 18.58
N GLU A 31 -41.94 17.79 18.51
CA GLU A 31 -42.75 17.62 17.29
C GLU A 31 -42.17 18.33 16.06
N ILE A 32 -41.98 17.59 14.96
CA ILE A 32 -41.53 18.11 13.66
C ILE A 32 -42.73 18.76 12.94
N THR A 33 -42.65 20.05 12.64
CA THR A 33 -43.70 20.78 11.91
C THR A 33 -43.78 20.36 10.44
N LYS A 34 -44.90 20.64 9.76
CA LYS A 34 -45.04 20.39 8.31
C LYS A 34 -43.97 21.11 7.49
N LYS A 35 -43.58 22.32 7.91
CA LYS A 35 -42.56 23.13 7.23
C LYS A 35 -41.17 22.51 7.38
N GLU A 36 -40.79 22.10 8.59
CA GLU A 36 -39.52 21.40 8.84
C GLU A 36 -39.47 20.05 8.14
N PHE A 37 -40.60 19.35 8.08
CA PHE A 37 -40.69 18.09 7.34
C PHE A 37 -40.43 18.28 5.84
N ILE A 38 -41.01 19.32 5.22
CA ILE A 38 -40.76 19.65 3.81
C ILE A 38 -39.30 20.05 3.60
N ILE A 39 -38.76 20.94 4.44
CA ILE A 39 -37.36 21.39 4.34
C ILE A 39 -36.40 20.20 4.50
N GLY A 40 -36.60 19.36 5.51
CA GLY A 40 -35.80 18.16 5.74
C GLY A 40 -35.89 17.18 4.57
N SER A 41 -37.09 16.98 4.01
CA SER A 41 -37.29 16.14 2.83
C SER A 41 -36.53 16.66 1.60
N VAL A 42 -36.52 17.99 1.39
CA VAL A 42 -35.78 18.63 0.29
C VAL A 42 -34.27 18.49 0.48
N ILE A 43 -33.77 18.73 1.71
CA ILE A 43 -32.35 18.55 2.05
C ILE A 43 -31.93 17.10 1.82
N ILE A 44 -32.75 16.13 2.24
CA ILE A 44 -32.45 14.72 2.05
C ILE A 44 -32.40 14.35 0.56
N SER A 45 -33.40 14.80 -0.20
CA SER A 45 -33.58 14.41 -1.60
C SER A 45 -32.56 15.06 -2.54
N LEU A 46 -32.16 16.31 -2.28
CA LEU A 46 -31.30 17.08 -3.18
C LEU A 46 -29.84 17.17 -2.73
N ILE A 47 -29.57 16.96 -1.43
CA ILE A 47 -28.24 17.19 -0.85
C ILE A 47 -27.70 15.91 -0.24
N THR A 48 -28.28 15.41 0.86
CA THR A 48 -27.60 14.35 1.63
C THR A 48 -27.55 13.04 0.87
N ALA A 49 -28.66 12.55 0.31
CA ALA A 49 -28.67 11.27 -0.40
C ALA A 49 -27.86 11.33 -1.71
N PRO A 50 -27.98 12.36 -2.58
CA PRO A 50 -27.14 12.45 -3.77
C PRO A 50 -25.65 12.56 -3.45
N ILE A 51 -25.24 13.41 -2.49
CA ILE A 51 -23.82 13.62 -2.19
C ILE A 51 -23.21 12.37 -1.56
N THR A 52 -23.88 11.74 -0.58
CA THR A 52 -23.33 10.55 0.10
C THR A 52 -23.18 9.36 -0.84
N VAL A 53 -24.19 9.11 -1.69
CA VAL A 53 -24.12 8.02 -2.68
C VAL A 53 -23.10 8.33 -3.77
N PHE A 54 -23.00 9.59 -4.23
CA PHE A 54 -21.98 9.99 -5.22
C PHE A 54 -20.56 9.87 -4.65
N ALA A 55 -20.32 10.38 -3.43
CA ALA A 55 -19.02 10.27 -2.77
C ALA A 55 -18.63 8.81 -2.53
N GLY A 56 -19.56 7.97 -2.04
CA GLY A 56 -19.33 6.54 -1.88
C GLY A 56 -19.02 5.86 -3.22
N TRP A 57 -19.77 6.16 -4.28
CA TRP A 57 -19.53 5.63 -5.62
C TRP A 57 -18.15 6.02 -6.16
N SER A 58 -17.73 7.28 -5.96
CA SER A 58 -16.41 7.77 -6.36
C SER A 58 -15.29 7.07 -5.60
N LEU A 59 -15.47 6.86 -4.29
CA LEU A 59 -14.50 6.16 -3.44
C LEU A 59 -14.37 4.68 -3.81
N ALA A 60 -15.49 3.98 -4.04
CA ALA A 60 -15.44 2.58 -4.48
C ALA A 60 -14.78 2.43 -5.85
N LYS A 61 -15.06 3.33 -6.80
CA LYS A 61 -14.37 3.34 -8.09
C LYS A 61 -12.86 3.52 -7.91
N ALA A 62 -12.43 4.43 -7.05
CA ALA A 62 -11.01 4.65 -6.77
C ALA A 62 -10.36 3.43 -6.08
N ASN A 63 -11.08 2.77 -5.17
CA ASN A 63 -10.57 1.58 -4.49
C ASN A 63 -10.39 0.40 -5.46
N ASN A 64 -11.38 0.15 -6.33
CA ASN A 64 -11.33 -0.93 -7.33
C ASN A 64 -10.31 -0.67 -8.45
N LEU A 65 -9.73 0.53 -8.51
CA LEU A 65 -8.70 0.91 -9.48
C LEU A 65 -7.28 0.61 -9.00
N SER A 66 -7.06 0.49 -7.70
CA SER A 66 -5.72 0.41 -7.13
C SER A 66 -5.18 -1.02 -7.17
N PHE A 67 -4.07 -1.23 -7.87
CA PHE A 67 -3.36 -2.50 -7.93
C PHE A 67 -1.91 -2.30 -7.53
N ASN A 68 -1.22 -3.40 -7.20
CA ASN A 68 0.17 -3.37 -6.81
C ASN A 68 1.09 -3.61 -8.01
N GLU A 69 2.16 -2.82 -8.08
CA GLU A 69 3.28 -3.02 -9.00
C GLU A 69 4.60 -3.09 -8.25
N TYR A 70 5.56 -3.81 -8.83
CA TYR A 70 6.92 -3.81 -8.33
C TYR A 70 7.73 -2.70 -9.00
N TRP A 71 8.37 -1.89 -8.17
CA TRP A 71 9.44 -0.99 -8.58
C TRP A 71 10.75 -1.63 -8.22
N ASN A 72 11.71 -1.55 -9.14
CA ASN A 72 13.02 -2.17 -8.97
C ASN A 72 14.11 -1.10 -9.06
N GLY A 73 15.17 -1.28 -8.28
CA GLY A 73 16.17 -0.26 -8.01
C GLY A 73 17.43 -0.82 -7.37
N TYR A 74 18.26 0.07 -6.85
CA TYR A 74 19.55 -0.28 -6.24
C TYR A 74 19.74 0.35 -4.86
N GLU A 75 20.57 -0.30 -4.05
CA GLU A 75 21.14 0.29 -2.85
C GLU A 75 21.95 1.55 -3.17
N LYS A 76 21.98 2.51 -2.25
CA LYS A 76 22.76 3.74 -2.37
C LYS A 76 23.75 3.92 -1.23
N THR A 77 23.25 3.94 0.00
CA THR A 77 24.05 4.23 1.19
C THR A 77 23.57 3.37 2.35
N ALA A 78 24.51 2.89 3.16
CA ALA A 78 24.23 2.19 4.41
C ALA A 78 24.59 3.11 5.57
N GLN A 79 23.59 3.52 6.34
CA GLN A 79 23.72 4.42 7.48
C GLN A 79 23.69 3.62 8.78
N TRP A 80 24.61 3.95 9.67
CA TRP A 80 24.62 3.50 11.06
C TRP A 80 24.57 4.74 11.92
N GLU A 81 23.43 4.92 12.58
CA GLU A 81 23.16 6.02 13.48
C GLU A 81 23.34 5.53 14.92
N ILE A 82 24.03 6.33 15.73
CA ILE A 82 24.27 6.06 17.15
C ILE A 82 23.52 7.12 17.94
N THR A 83 22.50 6.69 18.67
CA THR A 83 21.76 7.52 19.62
C THR A 83 22.48 7.47 20.96
N THR A 84 23.05 8.58 21.41
CA THR A 84 23.61 8.67 22.77
C THR A 84 22.48 8.76 23.79
N CYS A 85 22.48 7.87 24.77
CA CYS A 85 21.45 7.80 25.79
C CYS A 85 21.72 8.77 26.94
N SER A 86 20.64 9.23 27.57
CA SER A 86 20.66 10.02 28.80
C SER A 86 19.48 9.62 29.66
N ARG A 87 19.52 9.95 30.96
CA ARG A 87 18.34 9.83 31.83
C ARG A 87 17.18 10.68 31.30
N ASP A 88 15.97 10.14 31.32
CA ASP A 88 14.74 10.70 30.74
C ASP A 88 14.96 11.13 29.26
N GLY A 89 15.70 10.30 28.52
CA GLY A 89 16.37 10.67 27.29
C GLY A 89 15.75 10.09 26.01
N PRO A 90 16.55 10.02 24.93
CA PRO A 90 16.05 9.60 23.62
C PRO A 90 16.07 8.08 23.38
N CYS A 91 16.61 7.29 24.31
CA CYS A 91 16.75 5.84 24.13
C CYS A 91 15.48 5.10 24.51
N VAL A 92 15.23 3.96 23.86
CA VAL A 92 13.96 3.23 24.00
C VAL A 92 14.04 2.17 25.09
N HIS A 93 15.22 1.60 25.32
CA HIS A 93 15.40 0.52 26.28
C HIS A 93 15.87 1.06 27.63
N GLU A 94 14.90 1.22 28.51
CA GLU A 94 15.08 1.87 29.81
C GLU A 94 14.59 1.00 30.99
N TYR A 95 15.02 1.37 32.20
CA TYR A 95 14.56 0.85 33.48
C TYR A 95 14.31 2.00 34.46
N SER A 96 13.38 1.79 35.40
CA SER A 96 13.09 2.77 36.44
C SER A 96 14.27 2.87 37.43
N CYS A 97 14.83 4.07 37.57
CA CYS A 97 15.97 4.38 38.42
C CYS A 97 15.71 5.62 39.29
N ASP A 98 16.66 5.96 40.16
CA ASP A 98 16.72 7.24 40.88
C ASP A 98 15.36 7.72 41.43
N PRO A 99 14.78 7.07 42.45
CA PRO A 99 13.49 7.48 42.99
C PRO A 99 13.51 8.91 43.51
N TYR A 100 12.47 9.68 43.20
CA TYR A 100 12.28 11.05 43.69
C TYR A 100 10.85 11.25 44.20
N LEU A 101 10.70 12.14 45.18
CA LEU A 101 9.40 12.43 45.78
C LEU A 101 8.73 13.60 45.06
N VAL A 102 7.47 13.41 44.69
CA VAL A 102 6.60 14.43 44.10
C VAL A 102 5.47 14.71 45.07
N HIS A 103 5.21 16.00 45.32
CA HIS A 103 4.08 16.43 46.15
C HIS A 103 2.83 16.49 45.27
N VAL A 104 1.85 15.64 45.56
CA VAL A 104 0.59 15.54 44.81
C VAL A 104 -0.55 16.08 45.67
N ILE A 105 -1.34 16.98 45.09
CA ILE A 105 -2.51 17.58 45.74
C ILE A 105 -3.76 16.82 45.29
N ASP A 106 -4.36 16.06 46.19
CA ASP A 106 -5.57 15.27 45.94
C ASP A 106 -6.81 16.16 45.92
N SER A 107 -6.85 17.17 46.77
CA SER A 107 -7.90 18.18 46.79
C SER A 107 -7.36 19.52 47.27
N TYR A 108 -7.53 20.57 46.45
CA TYR A 108 -7.22 21.94 46.85
C TYR A 108 -8.10 22.40 48.01
N ALA A 109 -7.56 23.26 48.87
CA ALA A 109 -8.37 23.87 49.93
C ALA A 109 -9.54 24.68 49.33
N TYR A 110 -10.74 24.51 49.87
CA TYR A 110 -11.92 25.29 49.48
C TYR A 110 -12.87 25.50 50.65
N THR A 111 -13.67 26.56 50.58
CA THR A 111 -14.79 26.78 51.50
C THR A 111 -16.07 26.41 50.78
N ASP A 112 -16.88 25.54 51.38
CA ASP A 112 -18.16 25.14 50.79
C ASP A 112 -19.24 26.23 50.92
N SER A 113 -20.41 26.00 50.30
CA SER A 113 -21.54 26.92 50.34
C SER A 113 -22.13 27.15 51.73
N ASP A 114 -21.82 26.26 52.69
CA ASP A 114 -22.30 26.31 54.06
C ASP A 114 -21.28 27.01 54.99
N GLY A 115 -20.17 27.48 54.44
CA GLY A 115 -19.12 28.20 55.15
C GLY A 115 -18.10 27.31 55.86
N ASN A 116 -18.12 25.99 55.63
CA ASN A 116 -17.11 25.10 56.20
C ASN A 116 -15.84 25.12 55.35
N TYR A 117 -14.70 25.31 56.00
CA TYR A 117 -13.40 25.25 55.36
C TYR A 117 -12.90 23.80 55.27
N HIS A 118 -12.61 23.37 54.04
CA HIS A 118 -11.98 22.09 53.74
C HIS A 118 -10.49 22.36 53.45
N PRO A 119 -9.55 21.88 54.28
CA PRO A 119 -8.13 22.08 54.06
C PRO A 119 -7.64 21.30 52.83
N GLU A 120 -6.49 21.71 52.30
CA GLU A 120 -5.82 20.95 51.24
C GLU A 120 -5.48 19.55 51.73
N VAL A 121 -5.78 18.54 50.92
CA VAL A 121 -5.35 17.15 51.13
C VAL A 121 -4.29 16.87 50.08
N SER A 122 -3.09 16.53 50.54
CA SER A 122 -1.95 16.20 49.70
C SER A 122 -1.18 15.03 50.30
N HIS A 123 -0.41 14.37 49.46
CA HIS A 123 0.52 13.33 49.86
C HIS A 123 1.79 13.35 49.01
N TRP A 124 2.81 12.63 49.46
CA TRP A 124 4.05 12.45 48.70
C TRP A 124 3.99 11.13 47.94
N GLU A 125 4.11 11.19 46.62
CA GLU A 125 4.25 10.02 45.76
C GLU A 125 5.72 9.81 45.38
N THR A 126 6.17 8.55 45.32
CA THR A 126 7.50 8.23 44.79
C THR A 126 7.41 7.98 43.30
N HIS A 127 8.06 8.83 42.53
CA HIS A 127 8.25 8.67 41.10
C HIS A 127 9.67 8.15 40.84
N TYR A 128 9.91 7.65 39.63
CA TYR A 128 11.21 7.16 39.18
C TYR A 128 11.59 7.85 37.88
N HIS A 129 12.88 8.02 37.67
CA HIS A 129 13.42 8.42 36.37
C HIS A 129 13.52 7.22 35.45
N ASP A 130 13.53 7.48 34.15
CA ASP A 130 13.82 6.45 33.15
C ASP A 130 15.31 6.49 32.81
N CYS A 131 16.05 5.44 33.20
CA CYS A 131 17.46 5.29 32.88
C CYS A 131 17.64 4.26 31.76
N PRO A 132 18.46 4.54 30.75
CA PRO A 132 18.73 3.59 29.68
C PRO A 132 19.55 2.39 30.20
N TYR A 133 19.43 1.20 29.59
CA TYR A 133 20.29 0.06 29.94
C TYR A 133 21.75 0.26 29.45
N THR A 134 21.93 0.94 28.32
CA THR A 134 23.25 1.22 27.72
C THR A 134 23.45 2.72 27.50
N THR A 135 24.70 3.14 27.30
CA THR A 135 25.05 4.54 27.00
C THR A 135 24.68 4.97 25.59
N GLU A 136 24.36 4.01 24.73
CA GLU A 136 23.98 4.25 23.34
C GLU A 136 23.08 3.13 22.81
N GLU A 137 22.30 3.48 21.78
CA GLU A 137 21.49 2.58 20.97
C GLU A 137 21.77 2.82 19.49
N TRP A 138 21.70 1.78 18.66
CA TRP A 138 22.11 1.81 17.27
C TRP A 138 20.93 1.58 16.32
N THR A 139 20.82 2.44 15.31
CA THR A 139 19.85 2.31 14.22
C THR A 139 20.56 2.12 12.89
N PHE A 140 20.12 1.13 12.13
CA PHE A 140 20.72 0.68 10.88
C PHE A 140 19.75 0.88 9.74
N THR A 141 20.06 1.80 8.82
CA THR A 141 19.20 2.15 7.68
C THR A 141 19.96 1.96 6.37
N ILE A 142 19.27 1.52 5.33
CA ILE A 142 19.78 1.46 3.95
C ILE A 142 18.95 2.41 3.09
N ASP A 143 19.57 3.43 2.53
CA ASP A 143 18.95 4.26 1.50
C ASP A 143 19.11 3.59 0.14
N THR A 144 18.06 3.64 -0.66
CA THR A 144 17.99 3.03 -1.99
C THR A 144 17.47 4.04 -3.00
N THR A 145 17.41 3.65 -4.29
CA THR A 145 16.72 4.46 -5.31
C THR A 145 15.20 4.51 -5.12
N LEU A 146 14.62 3.67 -4.25
CA LEU A 146 13.17 3.54 -4.01
C LEU A 146 12.71 4.05 -2.63
N GLY A 147 13.64 4.58 -1.83
CA GLY A 147 13.41 5.06 -0.46
C GLY A 147 14.38 4.45 0.56
N SER A 148 14.17 4.76 1.83
CA SER A 148 15.00 4.28 2.93
C SER A 148 14.33 3.11 3.66
N TYR A 149 15.14 2.13 4.06
CA TYR A 149 14.71 0.92 4.74
C TYR A 149 15.45 0.78 6.07
N THR A 150 14.74 0.82 7.18
CA THR A 150 15.30 0.55 8.50
C THR A 150 15.42 -0.95 8.70
N VAL A 151 16.66 -1.45 8.79
CA VAL A 151 16.98 -2.87 8.96
C VAL A 151 16.82 -3.29 10.42
N ALA A 152 17.29 -2.45 11.32
CA ALA A 152 17.08 -2.57 12.75
C ALA A 152 17.11 -1.17 13.38
N ALA A 153 16.34 -0.98 14.44
CA ALA A 153 16.29 0.27 15.19
C ALA A 153 16.53 -0.04 16.67
N ASN A 154 17.21 0.88 17.36
CA ASN A 154 17.44 0.83 18.79
C ASN A 154 18.15 -0.46 19.26
N ASN A 155 18.97 -1.06 18.41
CA ASN A 155 19.78 -2.21 18.81
C ASN A 155 20.78 -1.78 19.89
N LEU A 156 20.96 -2.61 20.91
CA LEU A 156 22.07 -2.41 21.84
C LEU A 156 23.41 -2.62 21.13
N PRO A 157 24.51 -2.04 21.63
CA PRO A 157 25.85 -2.29 21.11
C PRO A 157 26.20 -3.77 21.02
N THR A 158 27.13 -4.15 20.14
CA THR A 158 27.58 -5.56 19.99
C THR A 158 28.03 -6.19 21.32
N ASN A 159 28.60 -5.39 22.22
CA ASN A 159 28.88 -5.78 23.60
C ASN A 159 28.14 -4.83 24.55
N PRO A 160 26.86 -5.10 24.87
CA PRO A 160 26.06 -4.21 25.70
C PRO A 160 26.65 -4.03 27.10
N ASP A 161 27.28 -5.07 27.66
CA ASP A 161 27.87 -5.04 28.99
C ASP A 161 29.04 -4.05 29.12
N SER A 162 29.79 -3.84 28.03
CA SER A 162 30.84 -2.81 28.00
C SER A 162 30.32 -1.38 27.84
N HIS A 163 29.03 -1.23 27.53
CA HIS A 163 28.36 0.05 27.31
C HIS A 163 27.23 0.28 28.32
N ARG A 164 27.26 -0.37 29.49
CA ARG A 164 26.22 -0.20 30.51
C ARG A 164 26.12 1.26 30.94
N TRP A 165 24.89 1.75 31.06
CA TRP A 165 24.62 3.06 31.67
C TRP A 165 25.02 3.07 33.15
N ASP A 166 24.58 2.04 33.88
CA ASP A 166 24.98 1.77 35.26
C ASP A 166 25.67 0.40 35.32
N GLY A 167 26.89 0.36 35.85
CA GLY A 167 27.69 -0.86 35.96
C GLY A 167 27.02 -1.98 36.77
N TRP A 168 26.10 -1.65 37.66
CA TRP A 168 25.42 -2.61 38.54
C TRP A 168 24.12 -3.17 37.96
N VAL A 169 23.56 -2.54 36.93
CA VAL A 169 22.32 -2.98 36.30
C VAL A 169 22.65 -3.92 35.15
N ALA A 170 22.08 -5.12 35.20
CA ALA A 170 22.26 -6.11 34.15
C ALA A 170 21.48 -5.72 32.90
N VAL A 171 22.11 -5.81 31.73
CA VAL A 171 21.45 -5.60 30.45
C VAL A 171 20.56 -6.82 30.12
N PRO A 172 19.28 -6.64 29.78
CA PRO A 172 18.41 -7.74 29.39
C PRO A 172 18.91 -8.44 28.12
N THR A 173 18.93 -9.77 28.13
CA THR A 173 19.43 -10.58 27.00
C THR A 173 18.43 -10.75 25.86
N ASN A 174 17.17 -10.35 26.08
CA ASN A 174 16.10 -10.42 25.09
C ASN A 174 16.02 -9.20 24.15
N ILE A 175 16.90 -8.20 24.34
CA ILE A 175 16.95 -7.02 23.49
C ILE A 175 17.94 -7.29 22.35
N SER A 176 17.53 -6.98 21.12
CA SER A 176 18.37 -7.09 19.93
C SER A 176 19.67 -6.30 20.10
N SER A 177 20.79 -6.90 19.73
CA SER A 177 22.11 -6.30 19.87
C SER A 177 22.99 -6.51 18.65
N GLY A 178 23.95 -5.61 18.47
CA GLY A 178 24.96 -5.68 17.43
C GLY A 178 24.47 -5.29 16.04
N ILE A 179 25.34 -5.51 15.06
CA ILE A 179 25.14 -5.12 13.67
C ILE A 179 24.37 -6.22 12.93
N PRO A 180 23.20 -5.92 12.32
CA PRO A 180 22.44 -6.88 11.54
C PRO A 180 23.23 -7.40 10.33
N SER A 181 23.18 -8.72 10.09
CA SER A 181 23.89 -9.38 8.99
C SER A 181 23.49 -8.84 7.61
N PHE A 182 22.20 -8.57 7.42
CA PHE A 182 21.67 -8.01 6.18
C PHE A 182 22.25 -6.62 5.89
N TRP A 183 22.27 -5.73 6.91
CA TRP A 183 22.86 -4.39 6.79
C TRP A 183 24.37 -4.47 6.51
N ALA A 184 25.08 -5.36 7.22
CA ALA A 184 26.53 -5.55 7.00
C ALA A 184 26.84 -6.01 5.56
N ALA A 185 26.03 -6.94 5.01
CA ALA A 185 26.18 -7.40 3.64
C ALA A 185 25.86 -6.30 2.61
N ALA A 186 24.83 -5.48 2.84
CA ALA A 186 24.52 -4.32 2.01
C ALA A 186 25.62 -3.26 2.07
N LYS A 187 26.13 -2.96 3.26
CA LYS A 187 27.28 -2.07 3.45
C LYS A 187 28.50 -2.55 2.66
N GLN A 188 28.82 -3.84 2.74
CA GLN A 188 29.94 -4.42 1.98
C GLN A 188 29.77 -4.26 0.46
N ARG A 189 28.56 -4.49 -0.06
CA ARG A 189 28.21 -4.26 -1.47
C ARG A 189 28.40 -2.81 -1.89
N ILE A 190 27.84 -1.89 -1.11
CA ILE A 190 27.94 -0.44 -1.34
C ILE A 190 29.40 0.04 -1.29
N ASP A 191 30.15 -0.34 -0.24
CA ASP A 191 31.55 0.05 -0.05
C ASP A 191 32.46 -0.50 -1.16
N SER A 192 32.12 -1.67 -1.74
CA SER A 192 32.84 -2.26 -2.87
C SER A 192 32.40 -1.72 -4.24
N GLY A 193 31.50 -0.73 -4.26
CA GLY A 193 31.00 -0.09 -5.49
C GLY A 193 30.04 -0.95 -6.31
N LYS A 194 29.49 -2.03 -5.72
CA LYS A 194 28.60 -3.00 -6.37
C LYS A 194 27.27 -3.09 -5.62
N PRO A 195 26.44 -2.04 -5.66
CA PRO A 195 25.19 -2.01 -4.90
C PRO A 195 24.26 -3.17 -5.27
N GLY A 196 23.57 -3.71 -4.28
CA GLY A 196 22.59 -4.79 -4.43
C GLY A 196 21.27 -4.34 -5.03
N PRO A 197 20.47 -5.29 -5.55
CA PRO A 197 19.15 -5.02 -6.11
C PRO A 197 18.14 -4.74 -5.00
N VAL A 198 17.16 -3.89 -5.29
CA VAL A 198 16.11 -3.48 -4.36
C VAL A 198 14.78 -3.54 -5.10
N THR A 199 13.78 -4.16 -4.49
CA THR A 199 12.41 -4.19 -4.99
C THR A 199 11.47 -3.60 -3.94
N LYS A 200 10.53 -2.77 -4.40
CA LYS A 200 9.49 -2.14 -3.58
C LYS A 200 8.13 -2.40 -4.21
N ARG A 201 7.13 -2.65 -3.37
CA ARG A 201 5.73 -2.69 -3.80
C ARG A 201 5.15 -1.28 -3.75
N MET A 202 4.53 -0.86 -4.85
CA MET A 202 3.89 0.43 -5.02
C MET A 202 2.46 0.20 -5.52
N GLN A 203 1.55 1.12 -5.22
CA GLN A 203 0.20 1.09 -5.76
C GLN A 203 0.10 1.96 -7.02
N TYR A 204 -0.74 1.53 -7.97
CA TYR A 204 -1.04 2.26 -9.19
C TYR A 204 -2.47 1.98 -9.66
N ASP A 205 -3.04 2.93 -10.41
CA ASP A 205 -4.35 2.75 -11.01
C ASP A 205 -4.26 1.88 -12.28
N ASN A 206 -5.02 0.78 -12.33
CA ASN A 206 -5.16 -0.08 -13.50
C ASN A 206 -6.62 -0.16 -14.01
N TYR A 207 -6.93 0.64 -15.02
CA TYR A 207 -8.27 0.67 -15.64
C TYR A 207 -8.65 -0.61 -16.39
N ILE A 208 -7.68 -1.41 -16.84
CA ILE A 208 -7.95 -2.65 -17.59
C ILE A 208 -8.39 -3.72 -16.60
N LEU A 209 -7.57 -3.99 -15.58
CA LEU A 209 -7.86 -5.02 -14.57
C LEU A 209 -9.09 -4.67 -13.74
N ALA A 210 -9.34 -3.38 -13.51
CA ALA A 210 -10.55 -2.93 -12.81
C ALA A 210 -11.84 -3.07 -13.64
N SER A 211 -11.75 -3.09 -14.98
CA SER A 211 -12.96 -3.17 -15.81
C SER A 211 -13.43 -4.62 -15.96
N ASP A 212 -14.57 -4.93 -15.34
CA ASP A 212 -15.24 -6.23 -15.45
C ASP A 212 -15.70 -6.58 -16.88
N LYS A 213 -15.89 -5.56 -17.73
CA LYS A 213 -16.55 -5.71 -19.05
C LYS A 213 -15.60 -5.49 -20.22
N SER A 214 -14.32 -5.24 -19.96
CA SER A 214 -13.37 -4.94 -21.03
C SER A 214 -13.06 -6.17 -21.88
N ILE A 215 -13.12 -6.01 -23.20
CA ILE A 215 -12.59 -6.99 -24.18
C ILE A 215 -11.08 -7.22 -24.05
N LEU A 216 -10.39 -6.35 -23.29
CA LEU A 216 -8.95 -6.45 -23.05
C LEU A 216 -8.59 -7.48 -21.97
N ASN A 217 -9.59 -7.93 -21.19
CA ASN A 217 -9.41 -8.99 -20.20
C ASN A 217 -9.03 -10.28 -20.91
N GLN A 218 -8.02 -10.96 -20.37
CA GLN A 218 -7.52 -12.20 -20.93
C GLN A 218 -8.35 -13.35 -20.38
N TYR A 219 -8.80 -14.22 -21.28
CA TYR A 219 -9.55 -15.43 -20.94
C TYR A 219 -8.85 -16.66 -21.48
N SER A 220 -8.85 -17.74 -20.70
CA SER A 220 -8.40 -19.05 -21.15
C SER A 220 -9.25 -20.14 -20.50
N ASP A 221 -9.70 -21.09 -21.31
CA ASP A 221 -10.41 -22.30 -20.89
C ASP A 221 -9.49 -23.34 -20.24
N LYS A 222 -8.16 -23.13 -20.31
CA LYS A 222 -7.15 -24.05 -19.77
C LYS A 222 -6.75 -23.77 -18.32
N ILE A 223 -7.20 -22.65 -17.73
CA ILE A 223 -6.81 -22.26 -16.36
C ILE A 223 -7.19 -23.37 -15.38
N GLU A 224 -8.45 -23.81 -15.37
CA GLU A 224 -8.92 -24.86 -14.45
C GLU A 224 -8.09 -26.14 -14.56
N GLN A 225 -7.79 -26.55 -15.81
CA GLN A 225 -6.98 -27.74 -16.07
C GLN A 225 -5.54 -27.58 -15.56
N TYR A 226 -4.86 -26.48 -15.90
CA TYR A 226 -3.47 -26.27 -15.52
C TYR A 226 -3.28 -25.97 -14.03
N THR A 227 -4.25 -25.31 -13.38
CA THR A 227 -4.24 -25.16 -11.92
C THR A 227 -4.38 -26.51 -11.23
N LYS A 228 -5.30 -27.37 -11.70
CA LYS A 228 -5.48 -28.72 -11.15
C LYS A 228 -4.24 -29.60 -11.30
N ASP A 229 -3.51 -29.43 -12.39
CA ASP A 229 -2.28 -30.17 -12.67
C ASP A 229 -1.02 -29.52 -12.03
N GLU A 230 -1.18 -28.45 -11.24
CA GLU A 230 -0.10 -27.69 -10.59
C GLU A 230 0.94 -27.14 -11.60
N LEU A 231 0.47 -26.75 -12.78
CA LEU A 231 1.29 -26.25 -13.89
C LEU A 231 1.35 -24.72 -13.96
N LEU A 232 0.50 -24.00 -13.23
CA LEU A 232 0.51 -22.55 -13.14
C LEU A 232 1.12 -22.11 -11.80
N PRO A 233 2.34 -21.57 -11.78
CA PRO A 233 2.90 -21.01 -10.55
C PRO A 233 2.15 -19.74 -10.15
N ASP A 234 2.07 -19.45 -8.85
CA ASP A 234 1.51 -18.20 -8.35
C ASP A 234 2.40 -17.01 -8.70
N VAL A 235 1.80 -15.87 -9.02
CA VAL A 235 2.55 -14.63 -9.23
C VAL A 235 3.17 -14.17 -7.90
N ALA A 236 4.35 -13.57 -7.95
CA ALA A 236 5.02 -13.08 -6.75
C ALA A 236 4.17 -11.99 -6.10
N ASN A 237 3.80 -12.18 -4.84
CA ASN A 237 2.93 -11.27 -4.09
C ASN A 237 3.59 -10.73 -2.81
N SER A 238 4.88 -10.94 -2.59
CA SER A 238 5.54 -10.49 -1.37
C SER A 238 6.98 -10.07 -1.62
N VAL A 239 7.44 -9.19 -0.74
CA VAL A 239 8.85 -8.83 -0.58
C VAL A 239 9.33 -9.54 0.69
N HIS A 240 10.47 -10.22 0.60
CA HIS A 240 11.11 -10.89 1.72
C HIS A 240 12.41 -10.21 2.11
N GLU A 241 12.91 -10.57 3.29
CA GLU A 241 13.95 -9.84 4.01
C GLU A 241 13.51 -8.38 4.18
N PHE A 242 14.10 -7.46 3.40
CA PHE A 242 13.73 -6.04 3.41
C PHE A 242 13.27 -5.53 2.04
N TYR A 243 13.81 -6.08 0.95
CA TYR A 243 13.56 -5.58 -0.41
C TYR A 243 13.84 -6.61 -1.51
N TYR A 244 13.81 -7.91 -1.23
CA TYR A 244 13.97 -8.94 -2.26
C TYR A 244 12.63 -9.54 -2.68
N ALA A 245 12.52 -9.92 -3.97
CA ALA A 245 11.31 -10.53 -4.52
C ALA A 245 11.69 -11.59 -5.55
N ASP A 246 11.24 -12.83 -5.32
CA ASP A 246 11.55 -13.98 -6.18
C ASP A 246 10.60 -14.00 -7.39
N LYS A 247 11.15 -13.96 -8.61
CA LYS A 247 10.39 -13.81 -9.87
C LYS A 247 10.80 -14.80 -10.95
N VAL A 248 11.65 -15.78 -10.59
CA VAL A 248 11.89 -16.98 -11.40
C VAL A 248 11.01 -18.10 -10.87
N TYR A 249 10.29 -18.77 -11.76
CA TYR A 249 9.39 -19.87 -11.44
C TYR A 249 9.85 -21.13 -12.18
N PHE A 250 9.71 -22.28 -11.55
CA PHE A 250 10.16 -23.55 -12.10
C PHE A 250 8.99 -24.54 -12.15
N VAL A 251 8.67 -25.06 -13.34
CA VAL A 251 7.56 -26.00 -13.57
C VAL A 251 8.11 -27.28 -14.18
N GLY A 252 8.18 -28.33 -13.36
CA GLY A 252 8.77 -29.62 -13.75
C GLY A 252 10.29 -29.61 -13.96
N TYR A 253 10.95 -28.46 -13.79
CA TYR A 253 12.40 -28.29 -13.89
C TYR A 253 13.00 -28.05 -12.51
N GLU A 254 14.14 -28.68 -12.21
CA GLU A 254 14.88 -28.47 -10.96
C GLU A 254 16.30 -27.97 -11.29
N PRO A 255 16.58 -26.67 -11.15
CA PRO A 255 17.92 -26.13 -11.44
C PRO A 255 18.92 -26.51 -10.34
N ILE A 256 20.20 -26.52 -10.70
CA ILE A 256 21.31 -26.76 -9.75
C ILE A 256 21.34 -25.68 -8.65
N ASP A 257 21.10 -24.41 -9.00
CA ASP A 257 21.12 -23.29 -8.06
C ASP A 257 19.94 -22.34 -8.31
N LYS A 258 18.85 -22.54 -7.56
CA LYS A 258 17.66 -21.67 -7.58
C LYS A 258 18.00 -20.24 -7.16
N LYS A 259 18.88 -20.06 -6.17
CA LYS A 259 19.22 -18.75 -5.62
C LYS A 259 19.98 -17.92 -6.64
N PHE A 260 20.84 -18.55 -7.44
CA PHE A 260 21.57 -17.86 -8.50
C PHE A 260 20.66 -17.37 -9.63
N TRP A 261 19.63 -18.16 -10.01
CA TRP A 261 18.57 -17.71 -10.92
C TRP A 261 17.84 -16.48 -10.37
N GLN A 262 17.36 -16.53 -9.12
CA GLN A 262 16.65 -15.41 -8.50
C GLN A 262 17.55 -14.17 -8.41
N THR A 263 18.76 -14.31 -7.89
CA THR A 263 19.70 -13.19 -7.72
C THR A 263 20.03 -12.53 -9.06
N THR A 264 20.30 -13.32 -10.10
CA THR A 264 20.59 -12.79 -11.45
C THR A 264 19.40 -12.01 -12.01
N LEU A 265 18.18 -12.53 -11.84
CA LEU A 265 16.97 -11.82 -12.27
C LEU A 265 16.75 -10.55 -11.45
N MET A 266 16.97 -10.56 -10.13
CA MET A 266 16.84 -9.37 -9.28
C MET A 266 17.79 -8.25 -9.71
N TYR A 267 19.04 -8.56 -10.06
CA TYR A 267 19.98 -7.57 -10.59
C TYR A 267 19.57 -7.03 -11.97
N LEU A 268 19.08 -7.90 -12.86
CA LEU A 268 18.53 -7.43 -14.13
C LEU A 268 17.32 -6.54 -13.90
N ASN A 269 16.42 -6.91 -13.00
CA ASN A 269 15.25 -6.12 -12.65
C ASN A 269 15.63 -4.78 -12.01
N ALA A 270 16.65 -4.73 -11.16
CA ALA A 270 17.17 -3.49 -10.60
C ALA A 270 17.59 -2.49 -11.70
N ALA A 271 18.31 -2.96 -12.73
CA ALA A 271 18.63 -2.15 -13.90
C ALA A 271 17.35 -1.77 -14.68
N LEU A 272 16.50 -2.76 -14.97
CA LEU A 272 15.30 -2.59 -15.78
C LEU A 272 14.34 -1.56 -15.17
N GLY A 273 14.15 -1.61 -13.84
CA GLY A 273 13.32 -0.67 -13.10
C GLY A 273 13.93 0.73 -13.03
N THR A 274 15.24 0.83 -12.78
CA THR A 274 15.94 2.13 -12.70
C THR A 274 15.95 2.87 -14.04
N GLU A 275 16.07 2.14 -15.16
CA GLU A 275 16.32 2.74 -16.48
C GLU A 275 15.08 2.77 -17.38
N LEU A 276 14.23 1.74 -17.29
CA LEU A 276 13.09 1.55 -18.19
C LEU A 276 11.76 1.33 -17.44
N GLN A 277 11.79 1.33 -16.10
CA GLN A 277 10.63 1.08 -15.24
C GLN A 277 9.90 -0.26 -15.53
N GLY A 278 10.64 -1.27 -16.02
CA GLY A 278 10.09 -2.59 -16.30
C GLY A 278 10.26 -3.57 -15.14
N ASP A 279 9.53 -4.68 -15.21
CA ASP A 279 9.61 -5.78 -14.24
C ASP A 279 9.55 -7.15 -14.95
N LEU A 280 10.63 -7.92 -14.92
CA LEU A 280 10.72 -9.20 -15.62
C LEU A 280 10.40 -10.37 -14.68
N HIS A 281 9.55 -11.27 -15.17
CA HIS A 281 9.23 -12.57 -14.59
C HIS A 281 9.65 -13.67 -15.58
N ILE A 282 10.25 -14.75 -15.08
CA ILE A 282 10.70 -15.87 -15.92
C ILE A 282 10.12 -17.17 -15.40
N VAL A 283 9.40 -17.91 -16.25
CA VAL A 283 8.95 -19.28 -15.95
C VAL A 283 9.77 -20.26 -16.78
N ILE A 284 10.47 -21.17 -16.12
CA ILE A 284 11.27 -22.22 -16.74
C ILE A 284 10.51 -23.54 -16.64
N VAL A 285 10.24 -24.14 -17.79
CA VAL A 285 9.36 -25.30 -17.94
C VAL A 285 10.13 -26.49 -18.48
N GLN A 286 10.07 -27.62 -17.76
CA GLN A 286 10.44 -28.93 -18.28
C GLN A 286 9.24 -29.86 -18.14
N ASN A 287 8.29 -29.72 -19.07
CA ASN A 287 7.03 -30.47 -19.04
C ASN A 287 6.51 -30.71 -20.47
N ALA A 288 6.22 -31.97 -20.81
CA ALA A 288 5.80 -32.35 -22.16
C ALA A 288 4.41 -31.81 -22.53
N LYS A 289 3.47 -31.75 -21.57
CA LYS A 289 2.12 -31.24 -21.80
C LYS A 289 2.14 -29.75 -22.15
N ILE A 290 2.90 -28.97 -21.38
CA ILE A 290 3.10 -27.55 -21.68
C ILE A 290 3.84 -27.37 -23.01
N SER A 291 4.88 -28.17 -23.27
CA SER A 291 5.68 -28.04 -24.50
C SER A 291 4.86 -28.31 -25.77
N ALA A 292 3.88 -29.21 -25.70
CA ALA A 292 2.94 -29.49 -26.80
C ALA A 292 1.95 -28.33 -27.04
N GLU A 293 1.55 -27.61 -25.99
CA GLU A 293 0.55 -26.52 -26.03
C GLU A 293 1.11 -25.17 -25.57
N LYS A 294 2.36 -24.84 -25.96
CA LYS A 294 3.10 -23.65 -25.48
C LYS A 294 2.36 -22.32 -25.63
N ASP A 295 1.63 -22.14 -26.74
CA ASP A 295 0.85 -20.92 -26.99
C ASP A 295 -0.38 -20.83 -26.06
N ALA A 296 -1.07 -21.95 -25.83
CA ALA A 296 -2.19 -21.99 -24.90
C ALA A 296 -1.71 -21.78 -23.45
N TYR A 297 -0.53 -22.29 -23.10
CA TYR A 297 0.05 -22.13 -21.77
C TYR A 297 0.36 -20.67 -21.43
N ILE A 298 1.03 -19.92 -22.30
CA ILE A 298 1.33 -18.50 -22.01
C ILE A 298 0.06 -17.65 -21.90
N THR A 299 -0.97 -17.95 -22.70
CA THR A 299 -2.28 -17.29 -22.58
C THR A 299 -2.95 -17.63 -21.25
N ALA A 300 -2.94 -18.90 -20.84
CA ALA A 300 -3.50 -19.33 -19.56
C ALA A 300 -2.75 -18.72 -18.37
N LEU A 301 -1.41 -18.68 -18.42
CA LEU A 301 -0.57 -18.08 -17.38
C LEU A 301 -0.85 -16.59 -17.23
N LYS A 302 -0.93 -15.84 -18.34
CA LYS A 302 -1.28 -14.42 -18.31
C LYS A 302 -2.67 -14.21 -17.72
N ALA A 303 -3.66 -14.95 -18.20
CA ALA A 303 -5.04 -14.82 -17.72
C ALA A 303 -5.14 -15.15 -16.22
N TYR A 304 -4.44 -16.19 -15.76
CA TYR A 304 -4.36 -16.57 -14.36
C TYR A 304 -3.72 -15.48 -13.50
N TRP A 305 -2.53 -14.99 -13.87
CA TRP A 305 -1.84 -13.92 -13.13
C TRP A 305 -2.56 -12.57 -13.18
N SER A 306 -3.41 -12.35 -14.17
CA SER A 306 -4.26 -11.15 -14.28
C SER A 306 -5.58 -11.27 -13.53
N ASP A 307 -5.92 -12.42 -12.93
CA ASP A 307 -7.23 -12.64 -12.28
C ASP A 307 -7.28 -12.02 -10.87
N PRO A 308 -8.03 -10.91 -10.66
CA PRO A 308 -8.14 -10.29 -9.34
C PRO A 308 -8.92 -11.15 -8.35
N LYS A 309 -9.67 -12.17 -8.81
CA LYS A 309 -10.37 -13.10 -7.90
C LYS A 309 -9.41 -14.06 -7.21
N VAL A 310 -8.25 -14.33 -7.84
CA VAL A 310 -7.22 -15.20 -7.29
C VAL A 310 -6.20 -14.38 -6.50
N PHE A 311 -5.74 -13.26 -7.06
CA PHE A 311 -4.61 -12.50 -6.52
C PHE A 311 -4.98 -11.16 -5.89
N GLY A 312 -6.26 -10.75 -5.92
CA GLY A 312 -6.68 -9.43 -5.44
C GLY A 312 -5.93 -8.31 -6.16
N ASP A 313 -5.34 -7.41 -5.38
CA ASP A 313 -4.55 -6.28 -5.89
C ASP A 313 -3.16 -6.71 -6.39
N ASP A 314 -2.76 -7.99 -6.19
CA ASP A 314 -1.40 -8.51 -6.46
C ASP A 314 -1.30 -9.23 -7.81
N THR A 315 -2.19 -8.88 -8.72
CA THR A 315 -2.17 -9.33 -10.11
C THR A 315 -0.93 -8.82 -10.86
N VAL A 316 -0.63 -9.42 -12.01
CA VAL A 316 0.47 -8.99 -12.85
C VAL A 316 0.37 -7.50 -13.20
N SER A 317 1.45 -6.77 -12.90
CA SER A 317 1.48 -5.33 -13.11
C SER A 317 1.58 -4.92 -14.58
N LYS A 318 1.21 -3.67 -14.90
CA LYS A 318 1.36 -3.10 -16.26
C LYS A 318 2.80 -3.08 -16.77
N ASN A 319 3.80 -3.03 -15.88
CA ASN A 319 5.21 -2.98 -16.25
C ASN A 319 5.82 -4.38 -16.40
N ALA A 320 5.03 -5.42 -16.10
CA ALA A 320 5.50 -6.78 -16.10
C ALA A 320 5.76 -7.29 -17.52
N ILE A 321 6.87 -7.99 -17.67
CA ILE A 321 7.23 -8.80 -18.83
C ILE A 321 7.28 -10.24 -18.32
N ILE A 322 6.51 -11.12 -18.93
CA ILE A 322 6.48 -12.54 -18.60
C ILE A 322 7.17 -13.28 -19.73
N VAL A 323 8.25 -14.00 -19.41
CA VAL A 323 8.95 -14.87 -20.35
C VAL A 323 8.83 -16.30 -19.88
N VAL A 324 8.36 -17.18 -20.75
CA VAL A 324 8.30 -18.63 -20.51
C VAL A 324 9.31 -19.29 -21.43
N VAL A 325 10.22 -20.06 -20.85
CA VAL A 325 11.20 -20.86 -21.58
C VAL A 325 10.97 -22.33 -21.31
N GLY A 326 10.91 -23.12 -22.37
CA GLY A 326 10.79 -24.57 -22.28
C GLY A 326 12.10 -25.26 -22.62
N THR A 327 12.36 -26.36 -21.92
CA THR A 327 13.50 -27.26 -22.17
C THR A 327 13.04 -28.71 -22.21
N GLU A 328 13.66 -29.50 -23.09
CA GLU A 328 13.48 -30.95 -23.15
C GLU A 328 14.60 -31.69 -22.39
N ASP A 329 15.84 -31.18 -22.47
CA ASP A 329 17.06 -31.81 -21.97
C ASP A 329 17.55 -31.24 -20.62
N GLY A 330 16.93 -30.15 -20.14
CA GLY A 330 17.35 -29.42 -18.94
C GLY A 330 18.62 -28.57 -19.12
N GLN A 331 19.16 -28.49 -20.34
CA GLN A 331 20.44 -27.82 -20.64
C GLN A 331 20.32 -26.74 -21.69
N THR A 332 19.35 -26.85 -22.61
CA THR A 332 19.14 -25.91 -23.70
C THR A 332 17.68 -25.47 -23.76
N VAL A 333 17.45 -24.25 -24.23
CA VAL A 333 16.11 -23.72 -24.47
C VAL A 333 15.58 -24.32 -25.77
N SER A 334 14.54 -25.14 -25.68
CA SER A 334 13.88 -25.76 -26.84
C SER A 334 12.86 -24.81 -27.47
N TRP A 335 12.18 -24.00 -26.66
CA TRP A 335 11.23 -22.98 -27.14
C TRP A 335 11.10 -21.84 -26.13
N ALA A 336 10.60 -20.69 -26.60
CA ALA A 336 10.28 -19.56 -25.74
C ALA A 336 8.97 -18.89 -26.16
N ARG A 337 8.28 -18.30 -25.18
CA ARG A 337 7.11 -17.42 -25.34
C ARG A 337 7.23 -16.24 -24.40
N ALA A 338 6.64 -15.12 -24.78
CA ALA A 338 6.59 -13.97 -23.92
C ALA A 338 5.33 -13.16 -24.13
N THR A 339 4.93 -12.46 -23.08
CA THR A 339 3.86 -11.45 -23.08
C THR A 339 4.23 -10.35 -22.10
N THR A 340 3.53 -9.23 -22.16
CA THR A 340 3.53 -8.22 -21.09
C THR A 340 2.24 -8.32 -20.28
N GLY A 341 2.20 -7.66 -19.11
CA GLY A 341 0.96 -7.46 -18.34
C GLY A 341 -0.08 -6.64 -19.12
N MET A 342 0.37 -5.80 -20.06
CA MET A 342 -0.50 -5.01 -20.92
C MET A 342 -0.98 -5.81 -22.15
N PRO A 343 -2.14 -5.47 -22.72
CA PRO A 343 -2.66 -6.16 -23.92
C PRO A 343 -1.99 -5.70 -25.22
N LEU A 344 -1.30 -4.55 -25.21
CA LEU A 344 -0.71 -3.92 -26.39
C LEU A 344 0.68 -3.37 -26.07
N GLY A 345 1.51 -3.21 -27.10
CA GLY A 345 2.86 -2.67 -27.03
C GLY A 345 3.95 -3.73 -26.88
N ASN A 346 5.15 -3.39 -27.34
CA ASN A 346 6.35 -4.24 -27.30
C ASN A 346 6.26 -5.51 -28.18
N GLU A 347 5.38 -5.55 -29.18
CA GLU A 347 5.12 -6.72 -30.02
C GLU A 347 6.39 -7.25 -30.70
N TYR A 348 7.22 -6.34 -31.20
CA TYR A 348 8.49 -6.70 -31.83
C TYR A 348 9.48 -7.32 -30.82
N MET A 349 9.58 -6.75 -29.61
CA MET A 349 10.40 -7.33 -28.53
C MET A 349 9.93 -8.75 -28.18
N LEU A 350 8.62 -8.94 -27.98
CA LEU A 350 8.04 -10.24 -27.65
C LEU A 350 8.30 -11.29 -28.74
N ASN A 351 8.19 -10.88 -30.01
CA ASN A 351 8.51 -11.73 -31.15
C ASN A 351 10.00 -12.12 -31.18
N GLN A 352 10.90 -11.17 -30.92
CA GLN A 352 12.34 -11.44 -30.88
C GLN A 352 12.73 -12.35 -29.71
N ILE A 353 12.08 -12.23 -28.55
CA ILE A 353 12.26 -13.14 -27.41
C ILE A 353 11.92 -14.58 -27.83
N GLN A 354 10.78 -14.77 -28.49
CA GLN A 354 10.36 -16.08 -28.99
C GLN A 354 11.36 -16.68 -30.01
N ASN A 355 11.96 -15.86 -30.86
CA ASN A 355 12.80 -16.34 -31.95
C ASN A 355 14.29 -16.47 -31.60
N LYS A 356 14.82 -15.67 -30.67
CA LYS A 356 16.25 -15.65 -30.34
C LYS A 356 16.65 -16.50 -29.14
N LEU A 357 15.72 -16.82 -28.24
CA LEU A 357 16.03 -17.67 -27.08
C LEU A 357 16.24 -19.16 -27.42
N PRO A 358 15.47 -19.79 -28.34
CA PRO A 358 15.67 -21.20 -28.68
C PRO A 358 17.10 -21.50 -29.14
N GLY A 359 17.67 -22.62 -28.68
CA GLY A 359 19.06 -23.04 -28.94
C GLY A 359 20.09 -22.46 -27.96
N THR A 360 19.69 -21.57 -27.06
CA THR A 360 20.57 -20.99 -26.04
C THR A 360 20.76 -21.94 -24.86
N ALA A 361 21.92 -21.92 -24.21
CA ALA A 361 22.14 -22.65 -22.97
C ALA A 361 21.17 -22.17 -21.87
N LEU A 362 20.55 -23.10 -21.15
CA LEU A 362 19.61 -22.83 -20.06
C LEU A 362 20.38 -22.52 -18.77
N THR A 363 21.02 -21.36 -18.74
CA THR A 363 21.79 -20.85 -17.60
C THR A 363 21.41 -19.39 -17.33
N PRO A 364 21.48 -18.91 -16.08
CA PRO A 364 21.22 -17.51 -15.77
C PRO A 364 22.08 -16.56 -16.62
N GLU A 365 23.34 -16.90 -16.86
CA GLU A 365 24.31 -16.08 -17.58
C GLU A 365 23.96 -15.94 -19.07
N ALA A 366 23.61 -17.04 -19.74
CA ALA A 366 23.30 -17.00 -21.16
C ALA A 366 21.91 -16.43 -21.43
N LEU A 367 20.92 -16.75 -20.57
CA LEU A 367 19.53 -16.35 -20.75
C LEU A 367 19.29 -14.91 -20.29
N ILE A 368 19.59 -14.64 -19.02
CA ILE A 368 19.31 -13.35 -18.34
C ILE A 368 20.48 -12.39 -18.60
N GLY A 369 21.69 -12.84 -18.30
CA GLY A 369 22.91 -12.03 -18.32
C GLY A 369 23.27 -11.52 -16.94
N ILE A 370 24.56 -11.58 -16.60
CA ILE A 370 25.08 -11.01 -15.35
C ILE A 370 25.08 -9.48 -15.44
N VAL A 371 24.13 -8.86 -14.76
CA VAL A 371 24.03 -7.41 -14.60
C VAL A 371 24.57 -7.04 -13.22
N ASN A 372 25.30 -5.94 -13.11
CA ASN A 372 25.77 -5.40 -11.83
C ASN A 372 25.35 -3.94 -11.68
N GLY A 373 25.11 -3.47 -10.46
CA GLY A 373 24.96 -2.04 -10.21
C GLY A 373 26.30 -1.31 -10.26
N GLU A 374 26.30 -0.08 -10.74
CA GLU A 374 27.46 0.82 -10.72
C GLU A 374 27.05 2.23 -10.27
N PHE A 375 27.81 2.78 -9.32
CA PHE A 375 27.71 4.17 -8.93
C PHE A 375 28.34 5.10 -9.97
N TYR A 376 27.63 6.17 -10.31
CA TYR A 376 28.15 7.22 -11.16
C TYR A 376 27.67 8.60 -10.69
N THR A 377 28.42 9.64 -11.02
CA THR A 377 28.10 11.02 -10.65
C THR A 377 27.53 11.79 -11.83
N THR A 378 26.42 12.49 -11.61
CA THR A 378 25.88 13.46 -12.57
C THR A 378 25.96 14.86 -11.98
N VAL A 379 26.31 15.85 -12.80
CA VAL A 379 26.25 17.27 -12.43
C VAL A 379 24.92 17.82 -12.94
N ASN A 380 24.14 18.45 -12.07
CA ASN A 380 22.89 19.11 -12.48
C ASN A 380 23.16 20.52 -13.04
N ASP A 381 22.12 21.17 -13.58
CA ASP A 381 22.21 22.54 -14.13
C ASP A 381 22.65 23.60 -13.10
N LYS A 382 22.64 23.26 -11.80
CA LYS A 382 23.10 24.09 -10.68
C LYS A 382 24.54 23.77 -10.25
N ASN A 383 25.26 22.97 -11.03
CA ASN A 383 26.62 22.50 -10.75
C ASN A 383 26.75 21.66 -9.46
N GLU A 384 25.66 21.04 -9.00
CA GLU A 384 25.65 20.12 -7.87
C GLU A 384 25.90 18.69 -8.35
N THR A 385 26.86 18.01 -7.71
CA THR A 385 27.15 16.61 -8.00
C THR A 385 26.17 15.71 -7.26
N LYS A 386 25.43 14.87 -8.00
CA LYS A 386 24.52 13.85 -7.45
C LYS A 386 25.03 12.46 -7.77
N LEU A 387 25.16 11.62 -6.73
CA LEU A 387 25.41 10.19 -6.87
C LEU A 387 24.14 9.49 -7.40
N LYS A 388 24.30 8.76 -8.50
CA LYS A 388 23.28 7.92 -9.12
C LYS A 388 23.79 6.50 -9.27
N VAL A 389 22.88 5.58 -9.57
CA VAL A 389 23.18 4.17 -9.83
C VAL A 389 22.62 3.80 -11.20
N ARG A 390 23.34 2.98 -11.95
CA ARG A 390 22.90 2.39 -13.23
C ARG A 390 23.25 0.91 -13.29
N GLY A 391 22.62 0.18 -14.21
CA GLY A 391 22.99 -1.19 -14.52
C GLY A 391 24.19 -1.25 -15.48
N LEU A 392 25.15 -2.11 -15.18
CA LEU A 392 26.16 -2.58 -16.11
C LEU A 392 25.63 -3.83 -16.82
N HIS A 393 25.21 -3.63 -18.07
CA HIS A 393 24.60 -4.67 -18.90
C HIS A 393 25.56 -5.83 -19.18
N GLY A 394 25.09 -7.06 -18.95
CA GLY A 394 25.75 -8.30 -19.35
C GLY A 394 25.41 -8.75 -20.78
N ASN A 395 25.89 -9.95 -21.14
CA ASN A 395 25.75 -10.50 -22.50
C ASN A 395 24.55 -11.45 -22.70
N GLY A 396 23.69 -11.62 -21.69
CA GLY A 396 22.51 -12.49 -21.81
C GLY A 396 21.51 -11.98 -22.84
N ILE A 397 20.80 -12.90 -23.50
CA ILE A 397 19.90 -12.58 -24.61
C ILE A 397 18.76 -11.66 -24.15
N LEU A 398 18.16 -11.93 -22.99
CA LEU A 398 17.08 -11.10 -22.45
C LEU A 398 17.57 -9.67 -22.17
N ASN A 399 18.71 -9.51 -21.50
CA ASN A 399 19.29 -8.18 -21.27
C ASN A 399 19.55 -7.41 -22.59
N ARG A 400 20.07 -8.07 -23.63
CA ARG A 400 20.32 -7.40 -24.92
C ARG A 400 19.04 -6.98 -25.62
N LEU A 401 18.00 -7.83 -25.56
CA LEU A 401 16.70 -7.55 -26.16
C LEU A 401 15.97 -6.42 -25.43
N LEU A 402 15.84 -6.50 -24.11
CA LEU A 402 15.06 -5.56 -23.29
C LEU A 402 15.60 -4.13 -23.38
N TRP A 403 16.91 -3.96 -23.53
CA TRP A 403 17.54 -2.64 -23.72
C TRP A 403 17.72 -2.24 -25.18
N GLY A 404 17.41 -3.13 -26.13
CA GLY A 404 17.65 -2.90 -27.55
C GLY A 404 19.11 -2.64 -27.88
N LEU A 405 20.03 -3.36 -27.22
CA LEU A 405 21.48 -3.19 -27.40
C LEU A 405 21.94 -3.59 -28.81
N ASP A 406 21.26 -4.57 -29.41
CA ASP A 406 21.49 -5.01 -30.79
C ASP A 406 20.53 -4.40 -31.80
N ASP A 407 19.29 -4.18 -31.37
CA ASP A 407 18.21 -3.65 -32.19
C ASP A 407 17.32 -2.76 -31.31
N THR A 408 17.34 -1.45 -31.59
CA THR A 408 16.63 -0.46 -30.78
C THR A 408 15.11 -0.65 -30.80
N GLN A 409 14.56 -1.40 -31.77
CA GLN A 409 13.14 -1.73 -31.83
C GLN A 409 12.72 -2.76 -30.77
N THR A 410 13.65 -3.54 -30.23
CA THR A 410 13.35 -4.50 -29.15
C THR A 410 13.34 -3.86 -27.78
N LYS A 411 13.79 -2.60 -27.66
CA LYS A 411 13.84 -1.89 -26.38
C LYS A 411 12.45 -1.85 -25.74
N PHE A 412 12.36 -2.28 -24.48
CA PHE A 412 11.14 -2.24 -23.70
C PHE A 412 10.65 -0.79 -23.55
N LYS A 413 9.34 -0.61 -23.73
CA LYS A 413 8.63 0.65 -23.57
C LYS A 413 7.46 0.42 -22.63
N ARG A 414 7.43 1.18 -21.54
CA ARG A 414 6.31 1.22 -20.61
C ARG A 414 5.06 1.75 -21.33
N VAL A 415 3.90 1.18 -21.01
CA VAL A 415 2.62 1.62 -21.58
C VAL A 415 1.95 2.62 -20.63
N SER A 416 1.39 3.69 -21.17
CA SER A 416 0.71 4.72 -20.39
C SER A 416 -0.71 4.29 -20.03
N MET A 417 -1.08 4.42 -18.75
CA MET A 417 -2.48 4.23 -18.33
C MET A 417 -3.34 5.45 -18.66
N THR A 418 -2.74 6.64 -18.74
CA THR A 418 -3.46 7.90 -18.96
C THR A 418 -3.23 8.52 -20.33
N GLY A 419 -2.15 8.14 -21.02
CA GLY A 419 -1.74 8.73 -22.30
C GLY A 419 -1.01 10.07 -22.15
N ASN A 420 -0.80 10.56 -20.92
CA ASN A 420 -0.22 11.88 -20.64
C ASN A 420 1.26 11.86 -20.26
N ASN A 421 1.86 10.67 -20.09
CA ASN A 421 3.27 10.54 -19.76
C ASN A 421 4.11 10.55 -21.03
N ALA A 422 4.97 11.55 -21.20
CA ALA A 422 5.82 11.72 -22.38
C ALA A 422 6.81 10.56 -22.59
N ASP A 423 7.18 9.85 -21.53
CA ASP A 423 8.11 8.70 -21.56
C ASP A 423 7.39 7.35 -21.75
N ASP A 424 6.05 7.33 -21.70
CA ASP A 424 5.24 6.12 -21.87
C ASP A 424 4.65 6.03 -23.29
N ASN A 425 4.40 4.81 -23.76
CA ASN A 425 3.79 4.54 -25.07
C ASN A 425 2.26 4.34 -24.96
N GLY A 426 1.52 4.68 -26.03
CA GLY A 426 0.09 4.41 -26.18
C GLY A 426 -0.83 5.57 -25.79
N SER A 427 -2.11 5.46 -26.19
CA SER A 427 -3.12 6.52 -26.05
C SER A 427 -3.81 6.59 -24.69
N GLY A 428 -3.44 5.73 -23.73
CA GLY A 428 -4.10 5.64 -22.42
C GLY A 428 -5.40 4.81 -22.41
N PHE A 429 -5.85 4.44 -21.21
CA PHE A 429 -7.01 3.58 -20.93
C PHE A 429 -8.04 4.26 -20.02
N LEU A 430 -7.99 5.59 -19.87
CA LEU A 430 -8.91 6.36 -19.03
C LEU A 430 -10.39 6.14 -19.37
N TYR A 431 -10.70 5.84 -20.64
CA TYR A 431 -12.06 5.58 -21.09
C TYR A 431 -12.71 4.36 -20.38
N LEU A 432 -11.90 3.42 -19.88
CA LEU A 432 -12.39 2.26 -19.12
C LEU A 432 -12.86 2.63 -17.71
N ALA A 433 -12.50 3.81 -17.18
CA ALA A 433 -12.97 4.27 -15.86
C ALA A 433 -14.50 4.44 -15.80
N ASP A 434 -15.13 4.69 -16.95
CA ASP A 434 -16.58 4.79 -17.08
C ASP A 434 -17.28 3.43 -17.00
N GLU A 435 -16.58 2.33 -17.33
CA GLU A 435 -17.10 0.96 -17.26
C GLU A 435 -17.12 0.39 -15.84
N LEU A 436 -16.40 1.02 -14.91
CA LEU A 436 -16.31 0.58 -13.51
C LEU A 436 -17.66 0.71 -12.81
N GLU A 437 -18.01 -0.34 -12.08
CA GLU A 437 -19.15 -0.33 -11.17
C GLU A 437 -18.69 -0.77 -9.77
N PRO A 438 -19.15 -0.13 -8.70
CA PRO A 438 -18.96 -0.65 -7.35
C PRO A 438 -19.60 -2.04 -7.22
N SER A 439 -19.06 -2.87 -6.34
CA SER A 439 -19.65 -4.15 -5.99
C SER A 439 -21.03 -3.98 -5.34
N ASP A 440 -21.85 -5.03 -5.36
CA ASP A 440 -23.18 -4.99 -4.74
C ASP A 440 -23.11 -4.77 -3.22
N GLY A 441 -22.07 -5.29 -2.55
CA GLY A 441 -21.81 -5.04 -1.14
C GLY A 441 -21.51 -3.56 -0.84
N GLU A 442 -20.66 -2.93 -1.64
CA GLU A 442 -20.34 -1.49 -1.52
C GLU A 442 -21.56 -0.62 -1.80
N LYS A 443 -22.35 -0.95 -2.83
CA LYS A 443 -23.61 -0.27 -3.15
C LYS A 443 -24.57 -0.29 -1.95
N ILE A 444 -24.68 -1.43 -1.25
CA ILE A 444 -25.50 -1.56 -0.03
C ILE A 444 -24.92 -0.73 1.11
N LEU A 445 -23.61 -0.80 1.35
CA LEU A 445 -22.94 -0.04 2.42
C LEU A 445 -23.16 1.47 2.28
N PHE A 446 -23.02 2.03 1.08
CA PHE A 446 -23.27 3.47 0.85
C PHE A 446 -24.74 3.83 1.00
N ALA A 447 -25.66 2.92 0.70
CA ALA A 447 -27.07 3.15 0.98
C ALA A 447 -27.35 3.21 2.50
N ILE A 448 -26.70 2.36 3.30
CA ILE A 448 -26.79 2.38 4.77
C ILE A 448 -26.21 3.69 5.33
N ILE A 449 -25.02 4.09 4.87
CA ILE A 449 -24.37 5.35 5.29
C ILE A 449 -25.23 6.55 4.88
N GLY A 450 -25.72 6.58 3.64
CA GLY A 450 -26.59 7.64 3.13
C GLY A 450 -27.88 7.76 3.93
N PHE A 451 -28.48 6.63 4.34
CA PHE A 451 -29.60 6.62 5.27
C PHE A 451 -29.22 7.21 6.63
N GLY A 452 -28.12 6.76 7.24
CA GLY A 452 -27.63 7.26 8.53
C GLY A 452 -27.37 8.78 8.53
N VAL A 453 -26.69 9.29 7.51
CA VAL A 453 -26.46 10.74 7.34
C VAL A 453 -27.77 11.49 7.15
N SER A 454 -28.73 10.91 6.41
CA SER A 454 -30.05 11.52 6.23
C SER A 454 -30.87 11.55 7.53
N MET A 455 -30.66 10.59 8.45
CA MET A 455 -31.27 10.61 9.78
C MET A 455 -30.78 11.77 10.65
N LEU A 456 -29.56 12.29 10.41
CA LEU A 456 -29.08 13.50 11.10
C LEU A 456 -29.92 14.74 10.75
N VAL A 457 -30.51 14.80 9.55
CA VAL A 457 -31.44 15.87 9.16
C VAL A 457 -32.69 15.83 10.04
N TRP A 458 -33.22 14.63 10.30
CA TRP A 458 -34.36 14.46 11.21
C TRP A 458 -33.98 14.75 12.67
N ALA A 459 -32.82 14.30 13.13
CA ALA A 459 -32.30 14.66 14.45
C ALA A 459 -32.14 16.19 14.61
N GLY A 460 -31.65 16.87 13.58
CA GLY A 460 -31.57 18.34 13.54
C GLY A 460 -32.93 19.02 13.60
N ALA A 461 -33.92 18.52 12.85
CA ALA A 461 -35.30 19.02 12.89
C ALA A 461 -35.94 18.82 14.28
N ILE A 462 -35.64 17.70 14.94
CA ILE A 462 -36.07 17.40 16.32
C ILE A 462 -35.40 18.37 17.30
N LEU A 463 -34.08 18.56 17.24
CA LEU A 463 -33.33 19.31 18.27
C LEU A 463 -33.41 20.83 18.13
N TYR A 464 -33.54 21.34 16.90
CA TYR A 464 -33.49 22.77 16.58
C TYR A 464 -34.79 23.33 15.99
N GLY A 465 -35.88 22.55 16.02
CA GLY A 465 -37.17 22.94 15.45
C GLY A 465 -37.79 24.21 16.08
N GLU A 466 -38.63 24.89 15.30
CA GLU A 466 -39.36 26.12 15.61
C GLU A 466 -40.13 26.03 16.94
N ARG A 467 -40.62 24.84 17.33
CA ARG A 467 -41.30 24.66 18.63
C ARG A 467 -40.34 24.73 19.80
N ILE A 468 -39.15 24.18 19.69
CA ILE A 468 -38.11 24.28 20.74
C ILE A 468 -37.61 25.69 20.84
N GLN A 469 -37.38 26.37 19.71
CA GLN A 469 -37.03 27.79 19.69
C GLN A 469 -38.14 28.67 20.29
N LYS A 470 -39.41 28.34 20.08
CA LYS A 470 -40.55 29.02 20.73
C LYS A 470 -40.66 28.70 22.22
N PHE A 471 -40.31 27.49 22.65
CA PHE A 471 -40.35 27.08 24.07
C PHE A 471 -39.20 27.74 24.86
N THR A 472 -37.97 27.67 24.36
CA THR A 472 -36.80 28.36 24.95
C THR A 472 -36.91 29.88 24.83
N GLY A 473 -37.46 30.38 23.72
CA GLY A 473 -37.75 31.80 23.52
C GLY A 473 -38.87 32.35 24.42
N ARG A 474 -39.90 31.55 24.74
CA ARG A 474 -40.92 31.90 25.76
C ARG A 474 -40.34 31.92 27.16
N PHE A 475 -39.45 30.98 27.52
CA PHE A 475 -38.75 31.02 28.80
C PHE A 475 -37.87 32.27 28.94
N ARG A 476 -37.18 32.70 27.87
CA ARG A 476 -36.44 33.99 27.86
C ARG A 476 -37.32 35.24 27.92
N ARG A 477 -38.57 35.20 27.42
CA ARG A 477 -39.50 36.35 27.50
C ARG A 477 -40.26 36.42 28.83
N ASN A 478 -40.62 35.28 29.41
CA ASN A 478 -41.34 35.22 30.68
C ASN A 478 -40.45 35.53 31.90
N SER A 479 -39.12 35.50 31.77
CA SER A 479 -38.21 36.01 32.81
C SER A 479 -38.07 37.55 32.82
N ILE A 480 -38.66 38.25 31.84
CA ILE A 480 -38.58 39.73 31.73
C ILE A 480 -39.93 40.38 32.08
N PHE A 481 -41.05 39.64 32.05
CA PHE A 481 -42.38 40.17 32.38
C PHE A 481 -43.20 39.16 33.22
N GLY A 482 -43.05 39.23 34.53
CA GLY A 482 -43.88 38.53 35.52
C GLY A 482 -43.84 39.26 36.88
N ASP A 483 -44.98 39.85 37.24
CA ASP A 483 -45.37 40.47 38.52
C ASP A 483 -44.76 41.81 38.96
N GLN A 484 -45.32 42.90 38.40
CA GLN A 484 -45.65 44.08 39.21
C GLN A 484 -47.17 44.32 39.17
N ASN A 485 -47.75 44.50 40.37
CA ASN A 485 -49.08 44.99 40.71
C ASN A 485 -50.17 43.96 41.07
N THR A 486 -50.33 43.73 42.38
CA THR A 486 -51.58 44.04 43.12
C THR A 486 -51.29 44.05 44.62
N TRP A 487 -51.56 45.21 45.27
CA TRP A 487 -52.03 45.46 46.65
C TRP A 487 -51.71 46.91 47.05
N ARG A 488 -52.62 47.82 46.68
CA ARG A 488 -53.36 48.63 47.65
C ARG A 488 -54.84 48.43 47.38
#